data_AF-A0A815AUJ3-F1
#
_entry.id   AF-A0A815AUJ3-F1
#
_cell.length_a   1.000
_cell.length_b   1.000
_cell.length_c   1.000
_cell.angle_alpha   90.00
_cell.angle_beta   90.00
_cell.angle_gamma   90.00
#
_symmetry.space_group_name_H-M   'P 1'
#
loop_
_entity.id
_entity.type
_entity.pdbx_description
1 polymer ?
#
loop_
_entity_poly.entity_id
_entity_poly.type
_entity_poly.pdbx_seq_one_letter_code
_entity_poly.pdbx_strand_id
1 'polypeptide(L)'
;MAILATYRQQCSQLIFRCFVTNTVQQISTHFVHTRARKSPYVGTKNVLRTEVSNEKVPWSLHWPEYKAIEYTASKVLKNPPWADDSDATKIKYFNEIDGKIDRRSYMGKYEVEEKTNRPKNPQGRTGLSGRGLLGRWGPNHAADPIVTRWAKDHKEKVLEIILISRKDSGDLALPGGMVDPGESTSQAVKREFIEEALDSDANRAKHLDKLFRKANSMYKGYIDDPRNTGHRL
;
A
#
# COMPACT_ATOMS: atom_id res chain seq x y z
N MET A 1 13.73 28.13 -4.50
CA MET A 1 13.18 28.79 -5.71
C MET A 1 12.10 27.91 -6.28
N ALA A 2 10.91 28.48 -6.45
CA ALA A 2 9.70 27.82 -6.89
C ALA A 2 9.83 27.33 -8.34
N ILE A 3 9.47 26.08 -8.61
CA ILE A 3 9.40 25.54 -9.97
C ILE A 3 7.96 25.67 -10.47
N LEU A 4 7.80 26.52 -11.48
CA LEU A 4 6.58 26.70 -12.27
C LEU A 4 6.19 25.36 -12.92
N ALA A 5 5.06 24.79 -12.53
CA ALA A 5 4.44 23.67 -13.24
C ALA A 5 3.67 24.21 -14.46
N THR A 6 4.07 23.83 -15.67
CA THR A 6 3.29 24.13 -16.88
C THR A 6 2.34 22.97 -17.18
N TYR A 7 1.06 23.27 -17.02
CA TYR A 7 -0.08 22.38 -17.16
C TYR A 7 -0.52 22.29 -18.63
N ARG A 8 -0.62 21.09 -19.21
CA ARG A 8 -1.42 20.86 -20.42
C ARG A 8 -2.53 19.88 -20.07
N GLN A 9 -3.70 20.44 -19.82
CA GLN A 9 -4.95 19.70 -19.62
C GLN A 9 -5.44 19.22 -20.99
N GLN A 10 -5.24 17.94 -21.29
CA GLN A 10 -6.06 17.25 -22.29
C GLN A 10 -6.31 15.84 -21.76
N CYS A 11 -7.54 15.63 -21.28
CA CYS A 11 -8.11 14.38 -20.76
C CYS A 11 -7.43 13.80 -19.50
N SER A 12 -8.09 13.91 -18.32
CA SER A 12 -8.01 13.09 -17.08
C SER A 12 -6.64 12.61 -16.52
N GLN A 13 -5.55 12.86 -17.22
CA GLN A 13 -4.21 12.32 -17.00
C GLN A 13 -3.24 13.47 -16.80
N LEU A 14 -2.46 13.42 -15.73
CA LEU A 14 -1.45 14.42 -15.45
C LEU A 14 -0.07 13.82 -15.73
N ILE A 15 0.63 14.37 -16.71
CA ILE A 15 2.01 14.00 -17.02
C ILE A 15 2.93 14.87 -16.15
N PHE A 16 3.65 14.23 -15.23
CA PHE A 16 4.60 14.92 -14.35
C PHE A 16 6.04 14.73 -14.83
N ARG A 17 6.87 15.76 -14.63
CA ARG A 17 8.27 15.78 -15.01
C ARG A 17 9.16 15.72 -13.77
N CYS A 18 10.05 14.75 -13.72
CA CYS A 18 11.04 14.58 -12.66
C CYS A 18 12.45 14.75 -13.23
N PHE A 19 13.28 15.54 -12.56
CA PHE A 19 14.72 15.64 -12.84
C PHE A 19 15.44 14.54 -12.06
N VAL A 20 16.15 13.66 -12.77
CA VAL A 20 16.95 12.61 -12.13
C VAL A 20 18.28 13.21 -11.71
N THR A 21 18.55 13.28 -10.40
CA THR A 21 19.89 13.57 -9.88
C THR A 21 20.52 12.26 -9.43
N ASN A 22 21.76 12.00 -9.87
CA ASN A 22 22.51 10.80 -9.48
C ASN A 22 23.08 11.00 -8.07
N THR A 23 22.28 10.72 -7.05
CA THR A 23 22.78 10.59 -5.68
C THR A 23 22.16 9.37 -5.03
N VAL A 24 22.91 8.26 -5.01
CA VAL A 24 22.56 7.09 -4.19
C VAL A 24 23.20 7.31 -2.83
N GLN A 25 22.45 7.85 -1.88
CA GLN A 25 22.83 7.79 -0.47
C GLN A 25 22.27 6.49 0.12
N GLN A 26 23.16 5.61 0.57
CA GLN A 26 22.79 4.52 1.46
C GLN A 26 22.34 5.12 2.80
N ILE A 27 21.02 5.19 3.01
CA ILE A 27 20.48 5.45 4.33
C ILE A 27 20.23 4.08 4.97
N SER A 28 21.26 3.56 5.65
CA SER A 28 21.08 2.51 6.65
C SER A 28 20.77 3.18 7.99
N THR A 29 19.49 3.46 8.20
CA THR A 29 18.91 3.64 9.53
C THR A 29 17.80 2.61 9.66
N HIS A 30 17.74 1.89 10.77
CA HIS A 30 16.63 1.00 11.14
C HIS A 30 15.30 1.65 10.73
N PHE A 31 14.62 1.11 9.71
CA PHE A 31 13.36 1.67 9.25
C PHE A 31 12.31 1.48 10.34
N VAL A 32 11.91 2.57 10.99
CA VAL A 32 10.84 2.57 11.99
C VAL A 32 9.64 3.28 11.37
N HIS A 33 8.56 2.53 11.15
CA HIS A 33 7.36 3.10 10.54
C HIS A 33 6.79 4.26 11.39
N THR A 34 6.43 5.37 10.75
CA THR A 34 5.92 6.56 11.44
C THR A 34 4.49 6.86 11.03
N ARG A 35 4.13 6.68 9.75
CA ARG A 35 2.77 6.94 9.24
C ARG A 35 1.78 5.96 9.86
N ALA A 36 2.16 4.69 10.02
CA ALA A 36 1.39 3.65 10.67
C ALA A 36 1.11 3.90 12.15
N ARG A 37 1.78 4.86 12.80
CA ARG A 37 1.57 5.24 14.21
C ARG A 37 0.84 6.57 14.38
N LYS A 38 0.48 7.26 13.29
CA LYS A 38 -0.22 8.56 13.36
C LYS A 38 -1.65 8.41 13.87
N SER A 39 -2.03 9.34 14.76
CA SER A 39 -3.38 9.54 15.28
C SER A 39 -3.99 10.85 14.75
N PRO A 40 -5.33 10.94 14.61
CA PRO A 40 -6.28 9.83 14.71
C PRO A 40 -6.08 8.81 13.58
N TYR A 41 -6.60 7.59 13.77
CA TYR A 41 -6.62 6.60 12.71
C TYR A 41 -7.34 7.17 11.47
N VAL A 42 -6.75 6.98 10.29
CA VAL A 42 -7.23 7.62 9.05
C VAL A 42 -8.70 7.33 8.79
N GLY A 43 -9.46 8.36 8.40
CA GLY A 43 -10.91 8.27 8.20
C GLY A 43 -11.74 8.28 9.49
N THR A 44 -11.12 8.50 10.66
CA THR A 44 -11.81 8.63 11.95
C THR A 44 -11.47 9.96 12.62
N LYS A 45 -12.34 10.44 13.50
CA LYS A 45 -12.10 11.66 14.30
C LYS A 45 -11.59 11.35 15.72
N ASN A 46 -11.90 10.18 16.24
CA ASN A 46 -11.84 9.85 17.67
C ASN A 46 -11.11 8.54 17.98
N VAL A 47 -10.61 7.81 16.98
CA VAL A 47 -9.81 6.59 17.23
C VAL A 47 -8.35 7.01 17.34
N LEU A 48 -7.89 7.21 18.57
CA LEU A 48 -6.51 7.54 18.88
C LEU A 48 -5.73 6.25 19.13
N ARG A 49 -4.57 6.11 18.52
CA ARG A 49 -3.66 4.98 18.75
C ARG A 49 -3.02 5.14 20.13
N THR A 50 -2.71 4.02 20.77
CA THR A 50 -1.81 4.02 21.93
C THR A 50 -0.45 4.55 21.49
N GLU A 51 0.11 5.51 22.21
CA GLU A 51 1.43 6.05 21.90
C GLU A 51 2.51 4.96 22.01
N VAL A 52 3.34 4.87 20.96
CA VAL A 52 4.45 3.92 20.88
C VAL A 52 5.69 4.70 20.47
N SER A 53 6.64 4.91 21.40
CA SER A 53 7.93 5.53 21.08
C SER A 53 8.75 4.62 20.15
N ASN A 54 9.76 5.16 19.45
CA ASN A 54 10.54 4.42 18.46
C ASN A 54 11.20 3.17 19.06
N GLU A 55 11.64 3.25 20.31
CA GLU A 55 12.31 2.16 21.04
C GLU A 55 11.33 1.02 21.37
N LYS A 56 10.03 1.33 21.47
CA LYS A 56 8.96 0.38 21.83
C LYS A 56 8.27 -0.25 20.63
N VAL A 57 8.63 0.14 19.40
CA VAL A 57 8.08 -0.42 18.17
C VAL A 57 8.37 -1.92 18.02
N PRO A 58 9.61 -2.43 18.20
CA PRO A 58 9.90 -3.84 17.94
C PRO A 58 9.13 -4.79 18.87
N TRP A 59 8.47 -5.81 18.30
CA TRP A 59 7.74 -6.82 19.09
C TRP A 59 8.62 -7.62 20.06
N SER A 60 9.91 -7.75 19.75
CA SER A 60 10.90 -8.42 20.60
C SER A 60 11.13 -7.72 21.93
N LEU A 61 10.85 -6.42 22.02
CA LEU A 61 10.86 -5.73 23.30
C LEU A 61 9.70 -6.22 24.16
N HIS A 62 10.02 -6.75 25.34
CA HIS A 62 9.03 -7.10 26.34
C HIS A 62 8.35 -5.83 26.88
N TRP A 63 7.05 -5.70 26.68
CA TRP A 63 6.26 -4.55 27.16
C TRP A 63 4.85 -5.03 27.56
N PRO A 64 4.69 -5.66 28.75
CA PRO A 64 3.43 -6.24 29.20
C PRO A 64 2.27 -5.26 29.30
N GLU A 65 2.57 -4.00 29.63
CA GLU A 65 1.57 -2.94 29.79
C GLU A 65 1.07 -2.41 28.44
N TYR A 66 1.67 -2.84 27.31
CA TYR A 66 1.22 -2.44 25.99
C TYR A 66 -0.20 -2.90 25.74
N LYS A 67 -1.12 -1.94 25.67
CA LYS A 67 -2.51 -2.17 25.28
C LYS A 67 -2.85 -1.29 24.09
N ALA A 68 -2.92 -1.89 22.91
CA ALA A 68 -3.35 -1.20 21.70
C ALA A 68 -4.86 -0.92 21.75
N ILE A 69 -5.29 0.18 21.12
CA ILE A 69 -6.72 0.42 20.90
C ILE A 69 -7.24 -0.52 19.81
N GLU A 70 -8.29 -1.30 20.09
CA GLU A 70 -8.92 -2.17 19.10
C GLU A 70 -9.84 -1.34 18.20
N TYR A 71 -9.60 -1.41 16.89
CA TYR A 71 -10.50 -0.78 15.92
C TYR A 71 -10.60 -1.59 14.63
N THR A 72 -11.84 -1.78 14.17
CA THR A 72 -12.15 -2.26 12.83
C THR A 72 -13.36 -1.49 12.33
N ALA A 73 -13.26 -0.91 11.14
CA ALA A 73 -14.30 -0.06 10.58
C ALA A 73 -15.60 -0.85 10.35
N SER A 74 -16.76 -0.22 10.57
CA SER A 74 -18.06 -0.90 10.45
C SER A 74 -18.29 -1.56 9.09
N LYS A 75 -17.75 -0.97 8.00
CA LYS A 75 -17.82 -1.58 6.65
C LYS A 75 -17.04 -2.89 6.53
N VAL A 76 -15.96 -3.06 7.30
CA VAL A 76 -15.17 -4.30 7.38
C VAL A 76 -15.88 -5.30 8.28
N LEU A 77 -16.44 -4.84 9.42
CA LEU A 77 -17.20 -5.68 10.35
C LEU A 77 -18.45 -6.32 9.73
N LYS A 78 -19.05 -5.67 8.73
CA LYS A 78 -20.15 -6.24 7.92
C LYS A 78 -19.73 -7.45 7.06
N ASN A 79 -18.46 -7.83 7.10
CA ASN A 79 -17.90 -8.98 6.39
C ASN A 79 -18.24 -9.04 4.89
N PRO A 80 -17.95 -7.97 4.12
CA PRO A 80 -18.12 -8.00 2.67
C PRO A 80 -17.17 -9.03 2.02
N PRO A 81 -17.37 -9.43 0.75
CA PRO A 81 -16.56 -10.48 0.11
C PRO A 81 -15.04 -10.23 0.08
N TRP A 82 -14.62 -8.97 0.16
CA TRP A 82 -13.21 -8.55 0.21
C TRP A 82 -12.60 -8.54 1.62
N ALA A 83 -13.40 -8.77 2.66
CA ALA A 83 -12.96 -8.83 4.05
C ALA A 83 -12.92 -10.27 4.57
N ASP A 84 -12.06 -10.50 5.56
CA ASP A 84 -12.05 -11.74 6.32
C ASP A 84 -13.12 -11.73 7.42
N ASP A 85 -13.35 -12.90 8.03
CA ASP A 85 -14.10 -12.98 9.28
C ASP A 85 -13.41 -12.16 10.39
N SER A 86 -14.20 -11.61 11.32
CA SER A 86 -13.66 -10.94 12.51
C SER A 86 -12.92 -11.87 13.45
N ASP A 87 -13.29 -13.15 13.46
CA ASP A 87 -12.60 -14.17 14.21
C ASP A 87 -11.47 -14.77 13.36
N ALA A 88 -10.25 -14.32 13.66
CA ALA A 88 -9.05 -14.79 12.97
C ALA A 88 -8.79 -16.29 13.18
N THR A 89 -9.35 -16.93 14.20
CA THR A 89 -9.19 -18.38 14.45
C THR A 89 -9.82 -19.24 13.35
N LYS A 90 -10.73 -18.68 12.55
CA LYS A 90 -11.31 -19.35 11.38
C LYS A 90 -10.38 -19.38 10.17
N ILE A 91 -9.28 -18.61 10.17
CA ILE A 91 -8.30 -18.57 9.10
C ILE A 91 -7.22 -19.62 9.39
N LYS A 92 -7.10 -20.60 8.48
CA LYS A 92 -6.19 -21.74 8.66
C LYS A 92 -4.78 -21.48 8.16
N TYR A 93 -4.64 -20.75 7.05
CA TYR A 93 -3.39 -20.69 6.30
C TYR A 93 -2.81 -19.27 6.28
N PHE A 94 -2.06 -18.89 7.31
CA PHE A 94 -1.22 -17.67 7.24
C PHE A 94 0.14 -17.98 6.62
N ASN A 95 0.80 -16.97 6.03
CA ASN A 95 2.09 -17.13 5.34
C ASN A 95 2.05 -18.09 4.13
N GLU A 96 0.87 -18.32 3.57
CA GLU A 96 0.61 -19.24 2.45
C GLU A 96 -0.47 -18.68 1.52
N ILE A 97 -0.75 -19.38 0.41
CA ILE A 97 -1.92 -19.06 -0.43
C ILE A 97 -3.13 -19.81 0.15
N ASP A 98 -4.12 -19.05 0.63
CA ASP A 98 -5.37 -19.54 1.21
C ASP A 98 -6.50 -19.44 0.17
N GLY A 99 -6.62 -20.49 -0.66
CA GLY A 99 -7.55 -20.51 -1.78
C GLY A 99 -7.26 -19.42 -2.81
N LYS A 100 -8.07 -18.36 -2.81
CA LYS A 100 -7.89 -17.18 -3.70
C LYS A 100 -7.14 -16.03 -3.04
N ILE A 101 -6.82 -16.13 -1.74
CA ILE A 101 -6.18 -15.04 -0.99
C ILE A 101 -4.71 -15.39 -0.80
N ASP A 102 -3.82 -14.57 -1.36
CA ASP A 102 -2.40 -14.67 -1.04
C ASP A 102 -2.16 -14.01 0.32
N ARG A 103 -1.84 -14.83 1.32
CA ARG A 103 -1.52 -14.38 2.68
C ARG A 103 -0.02 -14.39 2.93
N ARG A 104 0.82 -14.55 1.91
CA ARG A 104 2.28 -14.44 2.06
C ARG A 104 2.68 -12.98 2.12
N SER A 105 3.74 -12.67 2.85
CA SER A 105 4.33 -11.34 2.83
C SER A 105 5.58 -11.32 1.97
N TYR A 106 5.79 -10.23 1.23
CA TYR A 106 7.06 -9.95 0.53
C TYR A 106 8.21 -9.67 1.49
N MET A 107 7.92 -9.50 2.79
CA MET A 107 8.92 -9.36 3.86
C MET A 107 9.36 -10.70 4.47
N GLY A 108 8.94 -11.83 3.89
CA GLY A 108 9.13 -13.16 4.47
C GLY A 108 8.02 -13.55 5.44
N LYS A 109 8.23 -14.61 6.23
CA LYS A 109 7.22 -15.09 7.18
C LYS A 109 7.00 -14.08 8.30
N TYR A 110 5.75 -13.76 8.58
CA TYR A 110 5.35 -12.97 9.75
C TYR A 110 4.85 -13.88 10.87
N GLU A 111 5.04 -13.42 12.11
CA GLU A 111 4.57 -14.11 13.30
C GLU A 111 3.04 -14.08 13.39
N VAL A 112 2.43 -15.16 13.88
CA VAL A 112 1.00 -15.24 14.19
C VAL A 112 0.88 -15.52 15.68
N GLU A 113 0.10 -14.71 16.38
CA GLU A 113 -0.10 -14.86 17.81
C GLU A 113 -0.92 -16.13 18.11
N GLU A 114 -0.36 -17.04 18.89
CA GLU A 114 -0.93 -18.36 19.14
C GLU A 114 -2.35 -18.31 19.75
N LYS A 115 -2.58 -17.40 20.70
CA LYS A 115 -3.85 -17.33 21.45
C LYS A 115 -5.02 -16.81 20.62
N THR A 116 -4.77 -15.80 19.79
CA THR A 116 -5.82 -15.10 19.03
C THR A 116 -5.83 -15.50 17.56
N ASN A 117 -4.83 -16.25 17.11
CA ASN A 117 -4.54 -16.55 15.72
C ASN A 117 -4.40 -15.28 14.86
N ARG A 118 -4.04 -14.14 15.46
CA ARG A 118 -3.89 -12.86 14.73
C ARG A 118 -2.45 -12.67 14.28
N PRO A 119 -2.20 -12.30 13.01
CA PRO A 119 -0.85 -11.99 12.55
C PRO A 119 -0.29 -10.78 13.29
N LYS A 120 1.03 -10.69 13.44
CA LYS A 120 1.74 -9.51 13.96
C LYS A 120 2.40 -8.78 12.82
N ASN A 121 2.32 -7.46 12.85
CA ASN A 121 2.95 -6.62 11.83
C ASN A 121 4.49 -6.75 11.90
N PRO A 122 5.21 -7.30 10.90
CA PRO A 122 6.67 -7.40 10.88
C PRO A 122 7.45 -6.10 11.11
N GLN A 123 6.85 -4.92 10.94
CA GLN A 123 7.50 -3.65 11.26
C GLN A 123 7.23 -3.17 12.70
N GLY A 124 6.48 -3.91 13.50
CA GLY A 124 6.30 -3.65 14.92
C GLY A 124 4.93 -3.12 15.33
N ARG A 125 4.88 -2.64 16.58
CA ARG A 125 3.70 -2.08 17.24
C ARG A 125 3.28 -0.77 16.58
N THR A 126 1.98 -0.64 16.31
CA THR A 126 1.38 0.57 15.73
C THR A 126 0.51 1.37 16.70
N GLY A 127 0.30 0.87 17.92
CA GLY A 127 -0.67 1.45 18.86
C GLY A 127 -2.14 1.13 18.57
N LEU A 128 -2.44 0.41 17.48
CA LEU A 128 -3.79 -0.02 17.10
C LEU A 128 -3.84 -1.53 16.85
N SER A 129 -4.86 -2.19 17.36
CA SER A 129 -5.23 -3.58 17.10
C SER A 129 -6.46 -3.64 16.18
N GLY A 130 -6.91 -4.84 15.80
CA GLY A 130 -7.93 -5.04 14.78
C GLY A 130 -7.42 -4.79 13.37
N ARG A 131 -8.36 -4.62 12.42
CA ARG A 131 -8.04 -4.49 10.98
C ARG A 131 -8.16 -3.06 10.44
N GLY A 132 -8.70 -2.14 11.24
CA GLY A 132 -8.96 -0.78 10.80
C GLY A 132 -9.86 -0.75 9.56
N LEU A 133 -9.41 -0.09 8.48
CA LEU A 133 -10.19 0.10 7.25
C LEU A 133 -10.04 -1.02 6.20
N LEU A 134 -9.14 -1.98 6.40
CA LEU A 134 -8.75 -2.95 5.37
C LEU A 134 -9.24 -4.35 5.74
N GLY A 135 -9.51 -5.16 4.72
CA GLY A 135 -10.37 -6.34 4.88
C GLY A 135 -9.66 -7.55 5.49
N ARG A 136 -8.39 -7.75 5.12
CA ARG A 136 -7.66 -8.99 5.43
C ARG A 136 -6.84 -8.86 6.72
N TRP A 137 -6.79 -9.95 7.48
CA TRP A 137 -5.79 -10.12 8.53
C TRP A 137 -4.42 -10.36 7.89
N GLY A 138 -3.39 -9.64 8.35
CA GLY A 138 -2.04 -9.73 7.79
C GLY A 138 -1.87 -8.87 6.53
N PRO A 139 -1.16 -9.34 5.49
CA PRO A 139 -0.89 -8.56 4.28
C PRO A 139 -2.16 -8.29 3.48
N ASN A 140 -2.31 -7.05 3.01
CA ASN A 140 -3.30 -6.70 1.98
C ASN A 140 -2.55 -6.15 0.77
N HIS A 141 -2.42 -6.97 -0.27
CA HIS A 141 -1.62 -6.64 -1.44
C HIS A 141 -2.24 -5.52 -2.29
N ALA A 142 -1.39 -4.62 -2.75
CA ALA A 142 -1.68 -3.59 -3.72
C ALA A 142 -0.65 -3.63 -4.86
N ALA A 143 -1.00 -3.04 -5.99
CA ALA A 143 -0.21 -3.00 -7.20
C ALA A 143 -0.19 -1.56 -7.75
N ASP A 144 1.01 -0.97 -7.82
CA ASP A 144 1.21 0.41 -8.25
C ASP A 144 2.06 0.45 -9.54
N PRO A 145 1.44 0.58 -10.73
CA PRO A 145 2.17 0.76 -11.98
C PRO A 145 2.95 2.09 -12.00
N ILE A 146 4.24 2.01 -12.29
CA ILE A 146 5.08 3.18 -12.60
C ILE A 146 5.39 3.15 -14.10
N VAL A 147 4.65 3.96 -14.86
CA VAL A 147 4.86 4.09 -16.31
C VAL A 147 5.60 5.37 -16.61
N THR A 148 6.78 5.22 -17.21
CA THR A 148 7.69 6.35 -17.49
C THR A 148 8.05 6.46 -18.96
N ARG A 149 8.40 7.67 -19.40
CA ARG A 149 9.04 7.93 -20.70
C ARG A 149 10.01 9.10 -20.60
N TRP A 150 10.96 9.20 -21.52
CA TRP A 150 11.78 10.42 -21.65
C TRP A 150 11.00 11.52 -22.37
N ALA A 151 11.08 12.75 -21.88
CA ALA A 151 10.53 13.92 -22.57
C ALA A 151 11.29 14.15 -23.88
N LYS A 152 10.57 14.38 -24.99
CA LYS A 152 11.17 14.56 -26.33
C LYS A 152 11.66 15.98 -26.60
N ASP A 153 11.03 16.97 -25.96
CA ASP A 153 11.22 18.39 -26.27
C ASP A 153 12.13 19.09 -25.26
N HIS A 154 13.06 18.35 -24.64
CA HIS A 154 13.99 18.86 -23.64
C HIS A 154 15.42 18.53 -24.03
N LYS A 155 16.30 19.52 -23.92
CA LYS A 155 17.76 19.34 -24.15
C LYS A 155 18.38 18.44 -23.08
N GLU A 156 17.78 18.41 -21.89
CA GLU A 156 18.17 17.53 -20.78
C GLU A 156 17.32 16.27 -20.72
N LYS A 157 17.86 15.21 -20.10
CA LYS A 157 17.12 13.96 -19.87
C LYS A 157 16.10 14.14 -18.74
N VAL A 158 14.88 14.53 -19.11
CA VAL A 158 13.75 14.66 -18.18
C VAL A 158 12.86 13.42 -18.25
N LEU A 159 12.60 12.79 -17.11
CA LEU A 159 11.70 11.63 -17.03
C LEU A 159 10.27 12.10 -16.78
N GLU A 160 9.35 11.64 -17.61
CA GLU A 160 7.91 11.85 -17.47
C GLU A 160 7.25 10.60 -16.87
N ILE A 161 6.35 10.80 -15.91
CA ILE A 161 5.56 9.75 -15.26
C ILE A 161 4.06 10.06 -15.36
N ILE A 162 3.24 9.02 -15.45
CA ILE A 162 1.78 9.12 -15.38
C ILE A 162 1.34 9.09 -13.92
N LEU A 163 0.64 10.14 -13.48
CA LEU A 163 -0.04 10.20 -12.19
C LEU A 163 -1.53 10.47 -12.39
N ILE A 164 -2.32 10.07 -11.39
CA ILE A 164 -3.74 10.39 -11.26
C ILE A 164 -3.96 11.39 -10.12
N SER A 165 -5.05 12.13 -10.20
CA SER A 165 -5.55 12.92 -9.07
C SER A 165 -6.59 12.09 -8.33
N ARG A 166 -6.35 11.77 -7.07
CA ARG A 166 -7.32 11.02 -6.26
C ARG A 166 -8.61 11.82 -6.10
N LYS A 167 -9.77 11.18 -6.26
CA LYS A 167 -11.08 11.83 -6.17
C LYS A 167 -11.42 12.33 -4.76
N ASP A 168 -10.89 11.68 -3.73
CA ASP A 168 -11.20 11.95 -2.33
C ASP A 168 -10.42 13.13 -1.73
N SER A 169 -9.17 13.30 -2.15
CA SER A 169 -8.19 14.20 -1.55
C SER A 169 -7.67 15.25 -2.52
N GLY A 170 -7.76 15.01 -3.83
CA GLY A 170 -7.08 15.81 -4.86
C GLY A 170 -5.58 15.55 -4.93
N ASP A 171 -5.04 14.68 -4.08
CA ASP A 171 -3.63 14.35 -4.05
C ASP A 171 -3.23 13.57 -5.32
N LEU A 172 -2.01 13.83 -5.78
CA LEU A 172 -1.40 13.09 -6.88
C LEU A 172 -0.93 11.72 -6.39
N ALA A 173 -1.27 10.67 -7.15
CA ALA A 173 -0.90 9.31 -6.83
C ALA A 173 -0.54 8.50 -8.08
N LEU A 174 0.11 7.36 -7.87
CA LEU A 174 0.22 6.34 -8.91
C LEU A 174 -1.18 5.76 -9.19
N PRO A 175 -1.47 5.36 -10.45
CA PRO A 175 -2.72 4.73 -10.84
C PRO A 175 -2.74 3.25 -10.40
N GLY A 176 -2.72 3.04 -9.09
CA GLY A 176 -2.67 1.71 -8.46
C GLY A 176 -3.86 1.45 -7.57
N GLY A 177 -3.98 0.19 -7.16
CA GLY A 177 -5.06 -0.27 -6.29
C GLY A 177 -4.83 -1.66 -5.73
N MET A 178 -5.87 -2.22 -5.13
CA MET A 178 -5.79 -3.47 -4.39
C MET A 178 -5.74 -4.66 -5.35
N VAL A 179 -5.03 -5.72 -4.96
CA VAL A 179 -5.07 -6.99 -5.69
C VAL A 179 -6.35 -7.74 -5.33
N ASP A 180 -7.12 -8.14 -6.33
CA ASP A 180 -8.37 -8.86 -6.13
C ASP A 180 -8.15 -10.35 -5.77
N PRO A 181 -9.13 -11.00 -5.11
CA PRO A 181 -9.05 -12.44 -4.83
C PRO A 181 -8.85 -13.28 -6.10
N GLY A 182 -7.75 -14.05 -6.14
CA GLY A 182 -7.37 -14.91 -7.26
C GLY A 182 -6.64 -14.17 -8.38
N GLU A 183 -6.41 -12.86 -8.23
CA GLU A 183 -5.67 -12.04 -9.17
C GLU A 183 -4.16 -12.10 -8.86
N SER A 184 -3.33 -12.24 -9.90
CA SER A 184 -1.88 -12.06 -9.75
C SER A 184 -1.53 -10.57 -9.69
N THR A 185 -0.42 -10.21 -9.03
CA THR A 185 0.06 -8.81 -9.01
C THR A 185 0.25 -8.21 -10.40
N SER A 186 0.71 -9.00 -11.39
CA SER A 186 0.83 -8.55 -12.78
C SER A 186 -0.51 -8.23 -13.44
N GLN A 187 -1.56 -9.00 -13.11
CA GLN A 187 -2.91 -8.71 -13.60
C GLN A 187 -3.44 -7.43 -12.95
N ALA A 188 -3.28 -7.29 -11.62
CA ALA A 188 -3.67 -6.10 -10.88
C ALA A 188 -3.01 -4.83 -11.43
N VAL A 189 -1.68 -4.85 -11.63
CA VAL A 189 -0.94 -3.71 -12.22
C VAL A 189 -1.53 -3.28 -13.57
N LYS A 190 -1.89 -4.24 -14.42
CA LYS A 190 -2.46 -3.93 -15.75
C LYS A 190 -3.90 -3.41 -15.63
N ARG A 191 -4.73 -4.05 -14.79
CA ARG A 191 -6.13 -3.68 -14.56
C ARG A 191 -6.22 -2.26 -14.00
N GLU A 192 -5.52 -2.00 -12.89
CA GLU A 192 -5.49 -0.70 -12.22
C GLU A 192 -5.01 0.41 -13.16
N PHE A 193 -3.96 0.16 -13.95
CA PHE A 193 -3.50 1.15 -14.93
C PHE A 193 -4.57 1.46 -16.00
N ILE A 194 -5.30 0.45 -16.47
CA ILE A 194 -6.37 0.66 -17.45
C ILE A 194 -7.54 1.43 -16.84
N GLU A 195 -7.96 1.06 -15.64
CA GLU A 195 -9.11 1.65 -14.94
C GLU A 195 -8.82 3.10 -14.52
N GLU A 196 -7.72 3.32 -13.81
CA GLU A 196 -7.39 4.61 -13.19
C GLU A 196 -6.68 5.57 -14.15
N ALA A 197 -5.78 5.07 -14.99
CA ALA A 197 -5.05 5.94 -15.91
C ALA A 197 -5.79 6.09 -17.23
N LEU A 198 -6.30 5.00 -17.84
CA LEU A 198 -6.84 5.04 -19.21
C LEU A 198 -8.36 5.17 -19.32
N ASP A 199 -9.06 5.46 -18.22
CA ASP A 199 -10.53 5.55 -18.17
C ASP A 199 -11.23 4.30 -18.74
N SER A 200 -10.62 3.12 -18.58
CA SER A 200 -11.10 1.85 -19.14
C SER A 200 -11.21 1.80 -20.68
N ASP A 201 -10.51 2.69 -21.40
CA ASP A 201 -10.52 2.72 -22.86
C ASP A 201 -9.77 1.52 -23.47
N ALA A 202 -10.53 0.57 -24.00
CA ALA A 202 -10.02 -0.64 -24.63
C ALA A 202 -9.13 -0.37 -25.86
N ASN A 203 -9.35 0.72 -26.60
CA ASN A 203 -8.51 1.07 -27.75
C ASN A 203 -7.12 1.51 -27.30
N ARG A 204 -7.04 2.26 -26.20
CA ARG A 204 -5.77 2.70 -25.60
C ARG A 204 -5.03 1.54 -24.93
N ALA A 205 -5.76 0.55 -24.41
CA ALA A 205 -5.19 -0.62 -23.77
C ALA A 205 -4.48 -1.60 -24.74
N LYS A 206 -4.76 -1.55 -26.05
CA LYS A 206 -4.22 -2.48 -27.08
C LYS A 206 -2.70 -2.63 -27.07
N HIS A 207 -1.97 -1.59 -26.69
CA HIS A 207 -0.50 -1.59 -26.69
C HIS A 207 0.13 -1.91 -25.33
N LEU A 208 -0.67 -2.06 -24.27
CA LEU A 208 -0.16 -2.27 -22.92
C LEU A 208 0.50 -3.64 -22.74
N ASP A 209 0.05 -4.67 -23.46
CA ASP A 209 0.67 -5.99 -23.37
C ASP A 209 2.14 -5.98 -23.78
N LYS A 210 2.52 -5.12 -24.73
CA LYS A 210 3.93 -4.96 -25.12
C LYS A 210 4.72 -4.16 -24.08
N LEU A 211 4.07 -3.18 -23.44
CA LEU A 211 4.66 -2.34 -22.39
C LEU A 211 4.95 -3.18 -21.13
N PHE A 212 3.94 -3.85 -20.59
CA PHE A 212 4.05 -4.60 -19.35
C PHE A 212 4.86 -5.89 -19.48
N ARG A 213 4.99 -6.47 -20.68
CA ARG A 213 5.92 -7.59 -20.92
C ARG A 213 7.38 -7.27 -20.60
N LYS A 214 7.76 -5.99 -20.67
CA LYS A 214 9.11 -5.51 -20.34
C LYS A 214 9.19 -4.85 -18.96
N ALA A 215 8.13 -4.91 -18.17
CA ALA A 215 8.10 -4.27 -16.86
C ALA A 215 9.01 -5.03 -15.89
N ASN A 216 9.74 -4.27 -15.08
CA ASN A 216 10.55 -4.79 -13.99
C ASN A 216 9.90 -4.40 -12.66
N SER A 217 10.01 -5.28 -11.65
CA SER A 217 9.57 -4.94 -10.30
C SER A 217 10.61 -4.05 -9.63
N MET A 218 10.19 -2.84 -9.25
CA MET A 218 11.05 -1.88 -8.55
C MET A 218 11.07 -2.12 -7.04
N TYR A 219 9.91 -2.46 -6.46
CA TYR A 219 9.75 -2.67 -5.03
C TYR A 219 8.68 -3.72 -4.75
N LYS A 220 8.92 -4.56 -3.74
CA LYS A 220 7.95 -5.49 -3.15
C LYS A 220 8.21 -5.52 -1.65
N GLY A 221 7.23 -5.23 -0.83
CA GLY A 221 7.43 -5.19 0.60
C GLY A 221 6.37 -4.40 1.34
N TYR A 222 6.70 -4.09 2.59
CA TYR A 222 5.85 -3.32 3.49
C TYR A 222 5.85 -1.83 3.14
N ILE A 223 4.66 -1.24 3.03
CA ILE A 223 4.50 0.21 2.90
C ILE A 223 4.10 0.79 4.26
N ASP A 224 4.82 1.80 4.73
CA ASP A 224 4.40 2.59 5.91
C ASP A 224 3.17 3.43 5.54
N ASP A 225 2.00 2.86 5.80
CA ASP A 225 0.69 3.40 5.46
C ASP A 225 -0.11 3.73 6.73
N PRO A 226 -0.81 4.89 6.80
CA PRO A 226 -1.61 5.27 7.97
C PRO A 226 -2.76 4.30 8.28
N ARG A 227 -3.15 3.42 7.35
CA ARG A 227 -4.16 2.38 7.54
C ARG A 227 -3.61 1.15 8.28
N ASN A 228 -2.30 1.02 8.46
CA ASN A 228 -1.69 -0.15 9.09
C ASN A 228 -2.04 -0.29 10.58
N THR A 229 -2.12 -1.52 11.05
CA THR A 229 -2.40 -1.88 12.46
C THR A 229 -1.34 -2.85 12.96
N GLY A 230 -1.39 -3.23 14.24
CA GLY A 230 -0.53 -4.25 14.83
C GLY A 230 -0.75 -5.65 14.24
N HIS A 231 -1.87 -5.86 13.54
CA HIS A 231 -2.23 -7.13 12.92
C HIS A 231 -2.34 -7.06 11.38
N ARG A 232 -1.69 -6.06 10.77
CA ARG A 232 -1.87 -5.75 9.35
C ARG A 232 -0.60 -5.19 8.71
N LEU A 233 -0.37 -5.57 7.45
CA LEU A 233 0.67 -5.08 6.55
C LEU A 233 0.07 -4.52 5.26
#